data_AF-A0A5B9F8W6-F1
#
_entry.id   AF-A0A5B9F8W6-F1
#
_cell.length_a   1.000
_cell.length_b   1.000
_cell.length_c   1.000
_cell.angle_alpha   90.00
_cell.angle_beta   90.00
_cell.angle_gamma   90.00
#
_symmetry.space_group_name_H-M   'P 1'
#
loop_
_entity.id
_entity.type
_entity.pdbx_description
1 polymer ?
#
loop_
_entity_poly.entity_id
_entity_poly.type
_entity_poly.pdbx_seq_one_letter_code
_entity_poly.pdbx_strand_id
1 'polypeptide(L)'
;MTDLYVAKVTDKTILDMLTELKERYGSNHMGIDLGGVPLPENEFELIRKKKGPSFLIQSFSFNPGDTTFNVNMNRGNVLASLNPAYYDIIKFDPANGRINAEKLLEVEEIIRRYLTFPKAGDAKGLAENTLGIIDRETASLAQLHHTMLENAENLRISYEEDAAERRKKFEEQQLQTEEEIRKREAESRERISSEKAALDEKIKEFDQSDHMFARRKLREDITTQVQGFLARPPSSRQSLMKLTFLIWICIGGAALAGGAAFYTFQSFVSLTQERSQLASDLLAVIERSAIKEPAQTSQAQNPANTQASAPTTATETLAPKLPDNTILLWMLALRGLLLSAVAVGFIAYLVSFLRRSYDTELRTMQELQRYGMDINRASWVIETAMEMTNKEGAQLPEKWVEGACAGLFQMGAKGDGEVSSLAALGAVMGLGPEVSVGPNGATLKLPPKAAKKAANDAE
;
A
#
# COMPACT_ATOMS: atom_id res chain seq x y z
N MET A 1 -104.68 -22.03 -43.66
CA MET A 1 -103.64 -22.94 -43.15
C MET A 1 -102.61 -23.14 -44.24
N THR A 2 -101.43 -22.57 -44.06
CA THR A 2 -100.27 -22.79 -44.93
C THR A 2 -99.20 -23.50 -44.11
N ASP A 3 -98.82 -24.68 -44.58
CA ASP A 3 -97.75 -25.48 -43.97
C ASP A 3 -96.43 -25.14 -44.67
N LEU A 4 -95.46 -24.61 -43.91
CA LEU A 4 -94.15 -24.23 -44.40
C LEU A 4 -93.11 -25.28 -43.97
N TYR A 5 -92.46 -25.91 -44.94
CA TYR A 5 -91.35 -26.83 -44.72
C TYR A 5 -90.03 -26.06 -44.72
N VAL A 6 -89.32 -26.11 -43.59
CA VAL A 6 -88.07 -25.38 -43.39
C VAL A 6 -86.97 -26.35 -42.97
N ALA A 7 -85.72 -26.09 -43.37
CA ALA A 7 -84.57 -26.76 -42.78
C ALA A 7 -84.57 -26.63 -41.25
N LYS A 8 -84.03 -27.62 -40.55
CA LYS A 8 -84.06 -27.67 -39.09
C LYS A 8 -83.55 -26.38 -38.45
N VAL A 9 -84.42 -25.71 -37.70
CA VAL A 9 -84.19 -24.36 -37.18
C VAL A 9 -83.62 -24.43 -35.77
N THR A 10 -82.57 -23.65 -35.49
CA THR A 10 -82.01 -23.59 -34.14
C THR A 10 -82.94 -22.86 -33.18
N ASP A 11 -82.94 -23.21 -31.90
CA ASP A 11 -83.81 -22.58 -30.90
C ASP A 11 -83.58 -21.06 -30.82
N LYS A 12 -82.33 -20.61 -31.03
CA LYS A 12 -81.97 -19.18 -31.04
C LYS A 12 -82.68 -18.43 -32.18
N THR A 13 -82.65 -18.99 -33.39
CA THR A 13 -83.34 -18.41 -34.56
C THR A 13 -84.86 -18.38 -34.39
N ILE A 14 -85.44 -19.38 -33.72
CA ILE A 14 -86.88 -19.38 -33.40
C ILE A 14 -87.20 -18.25 -32.42
N LEU A 15 -86.39 -18.08 -31.37
CA LEU A 15 -86.58 -17.02 -30.37
C LEU A 15 -86.41 -15.62 -30.96
N ASP A 16 -85.39 -15.40 -31.79
CA ASP A 16 -85.16 -14.10 -32.44
C ASP A 16 -86.34 -13.76 -33.39
N MET A 17 -86.85 -14.74 -34.15
CA MET A 17 -88.03 -14.58 -35.01
C MET A 17 -89.30 -14.25 -34.21
N LEU A 18 -89.57 -14.98 -33.12
CA LEU A 18 -90.73 -14.72 -32.26
C LEU A 18 -90.64 -13.36 -31.55
N THR A 19 -89.43 -12.92 -31.20
CA THR A 19 -89.20 -11.60 -30.61
C THR A 19 -89.51 -10.49 -31.61
N GLU A 20 -89.07 -10.61 -32.87
CA GLU A 20 -89.40 -9.62 -33.91
C GLU A 20 -90.90 -9.60 -34.22
N LEU A 21 -91.58 -10.76 -34.20
CA LEU A 21 -93.04 -10.81 -34.33
C LEU A 21 -93.76 -10.13 -33.15
N LYS A 22 -93.27 -10.32 -31.92
CA LYS A 22 -93.79 -9.65 -30.71
C LYS A 22 -93.61 -8.13 -30.78
N GLU A 23 -92.45 -7.66 -31.22
CA GLU A 23 -92.15 -6.22 -31.32
C GLU A 23 -93.06 -5.52 -32.34
N ARG A 24 -93.37 -6.17 -33.47
CA ARG A 24 -94.16 -5.56 -34.55
C ARG A 24 -95.67 -5.65 -34.37
N TYR A 25 -96.19 -6.74 -33.81
CA TYR A 25 -97.64 -6.98 -33.75
C TYR A 25 -98.21 -7.02 -32.32
N GLY A 26 -97.36 -6.92 -31.29
CA GLY A 26 -97.75 -7.13 -29.89
C GLY A 26 -98.12 -8.59 -29.60
N SER A 27 -98.08 -9.01 -28.33
CA SER A 27 -98.39 -10.40 -27.96
C SER A 27 -99.38 -10.44 -26.79
N ASN A 28 -100.53 -11.13 -26.97
CA ASN A 28 -101.35 -11.58 -25.84
C ASN A 28 -100.93 -12.97 -25.35
N HIS A 29 -100.41 -13.82 -26.25
CA HIS A 29 -99.94 -15.16 -25.88
C HIS A 29 -98.73 -15.58 -26.74
N MET A 30 -97.60 -15.83 -26.07
CA MET A 30 -96.44 -16.49 -26.64
C MET A 30 -96.05 -17.66 -25.73
N GLY A 31 -96.32 -18.89 -26.19
CA GLY A 31 -96.01 -20.11 -25.47
C GLY A 31 -94.87 -20.86 -26.16
N ILE A 32 -93.84 -21.21 -25.40
CA ILE A 32 -92.75 -22.07 -25.87
C ILE A 32 -92.67 -23.28 -24.94
N ASP A 33 -92.61 -24.47 -25.53
CA ASP A 33 -92.51 -25.74 -24.83
C ASP A 33 -91.17 -26.43 -25.12
N LEU A 34 -90.39 -26.65 -24.07
CA LEU A 34 -89.19 -27.48 -24.09
C LEU A 34 -89.54 -28.87 -23.55
N GLY A 35 -90.02 -29.77 -24.41
CA GLY A 35 -90.18 -31.17 -24.04
C GLY A 35 -91.17 -31.45 -22.91
N GLY A 36 -92.30 -30.73 -22.88
CA GLY A 36 -93.35 -30.85 -21.89
C GLY A 36 -93.26 -29.84 -20.74
N VAL A 37 -92.27 -28.93 -20.77
CA VAL A 37 -92.12 -27.84 -19.80
C VAL A 37 -92.44 -26.51 -20.50
N PRO A 38 -93.59 -25.88 -20.18
CA PRO A 38 -93.92 -24.56 -20.71
C PRO A 38 -93.03 -23.50 -20.04
N LEU A 39 -92.30 -22.70 -20.84
CA LEU A 39 -91.47 -21.63 -20.29
C LEU A 39 -92.23 -20.31 -20.16
N PRO A 40 -92.17 -19.65 -18.99
CA PRO A 40 -92.64 -18.28 -18.84
C PRO A 40 -91.69 -17.30 -19.54
N GLU A 41 -92.20 -16.13 -19.92
CA GLU A 41 -91.46 -15.17 -20.75
C GLU A 41 -90.11 -14.71 -20.16
N ASN A 42 -89.98 -14.75 -18.83
CA ASN A 42 -88.77 -14.33 -18.11
C ASN A 42 -87.59 -15.31 -18.30
N GLU A 43 -87.81 -16.52 -18.83
CA GLU A 43 -86.81 -17.58 -18.94
C GLU A 43 -86.22 -17.74 -20.34
N PHE A 44 -86.67 -16.97 -21.34
CA PHE A 44 -86.14 -17.04 -22.72
C PHE A 44 -84.66 -16.68 -22.82
N GLU A 45 -84.15 -15.87 -21.88
CA GLU A 45 -82.72 -15.52 -21.83
C GLU A 45 -81.82 -16.71 -21.51
N LEU A 46 -82.33 -17.74 -20.81
CA LEU A 46 -81.55 -18.94 -20.46
C LEU A 46 -81.19 -19.76 -21.70
N ILE A 47 -82.12 -19.82 -22.66
CA ILE A 47 -81.89 -20.50 -23.95
C ILE A 47 -80.89 -19.68 -24.79
N ARG A 48 -80.98 -18.34 -24.75
CA ARG A 48 -80.08 -17.45 -25.50
C ARG A 48 -78.63 -17.48 -25.00
N LYS A 49 -78.42 -17.75 -23.70
CA LYS A 49 -77.08 -17.83 -23.07
C LYS A 49 -76.35 -19.14 -23.38
N LYS A 50 -77.02 -20.17 -23.89
CA LYS A 50 -76.39 -21.47 -24.19
C LYS A 50 -75.49 -21.34 -25.42
N LYS A 51 -74.20 -21.67 -25.27
CA LYS A 51 -73.24 -21.72 -26.38
C LYS A 51 -73.46 -23.00 -27.20
N GLY A 52 -73.90 -22.86 -28.46
CA GLY A 52 -74.06 -23.95 -29.44
C GLY A 52 -75.47 -24.02 -30.04
N PRO A 53 -75.66 -24.70 -31.20
CA PRO A 53 -76.98 -24.87 -31.80
C PRO A 53 -77.81 -25.87 -30.97
N SER A 54 -78.84 -25.38 -30.27
CA SER A 54 -79.82 -26.23 -29.57
C SER A 54 -81.09 -26.41 -30.40
N PHE A 55 -81.72 -27.58 -30.26
CA PHE A 55 -82.97 -27.97 -30.94
C PHE A 55 -84.01 -28.50 -29.94
N LEU A 56 -84.04 -27.93 -28.74
CA LEU A 56 -84.83 -28.41 -27.61
C LEU A 56 -86.28 -27.92 -27.65
N ILE A 57 -86.59 -26.85 -28.41
CA ILE A 57 -87.96 -26.37 -28.57
C ILE A 57 -88.76 -27.43 -29.33
N GLN A 58 -89.76 -28.02 -28.67
CA GLN A 58 -90.63 -29.03 -29.27
C GLN A 58 -91.86 -28.39 -29.88
N SER A 59 -92.46 -27.41 -29.22
CA SER A 59 -93.54 -26.64 -29.81
C SER A 59 -93.47 -25.17 -29.41
N PHE A 60 -93.98 -24.31 -30.29
CA PHE A 60 -94.27 -22.93 -29.93
C PHE A 60 -95.60 -22.52 -30.55
N SER A 61 -96.26 -21.58 -29.88
CA SER A 61 -97.48 -20.91 -30.36
C SER A 61 -97.35 -19.41 -30.14
N PHE A 62 -97.63 -18.65 -31.19
CA PHE A 62 -97.65 -17.19 -31.14
C PHE A 62 -98.99 -16.67 -31.64
N ASN A 63 -99.66 -15.88 -30.79
CA ASN A 63 -100.92 -15.23 -31.10
C ASN A 63 -100.83 -13.73 -30.73
N PRO A 64 -100.91 -12.82 -31.72
CA PRO A 64 -100.94 -11.40 -31.47
C PRO A 64 -102.26 -11.00 -30.81
N GLY A 65 -102.26 -9.90 -30.06
CA GLY A 65 -103.38 -9.56 -29.18
C GLY A 65 -104.75 -9.38 -29.85
N ASP A 66 -104.74 -9.10 -31.15
CA ASP A 66 -105.92 -8.93 -31.99
C ASP A 66 -106.49 -10.24 -32.56
N THR A 67 -105.92 -11.41 -32.19
CA THR A 67 -106.32 -12.76 -32.66
C THR A 67 -106.36 -12.90 -34.19
N THR A 68 -105.52 -12.17 -34.90
CA THR A 68 -105.55 -12.08 -36.38
C THR A 68 -104.93 -13.29 -37.07
N PHE A 69 -103.86 -13.87 -36.52
CA PHE A 69 -103.23 -15.08 -37.03
C PHE A 69 -102.60 -15.90 -35.90
N ASN A 70 -102.32 -17.17 -36.17
CA ASN A 70 -101.59 -18.04 -35.27
C ASN A 70 -100.41 -18.66 -36.03
N VAL A 71 -99.20 -18.48 -35.49
CA VAL A 71 -98.02 -19.22 -35.95
C VAL A 71 -97.77 -20.32 -34.93
N ASN A 72 -97.83 -21.58 -35.38
CA ASN A 72 -97.50 -22.70 -34.53
C ASN A 72 -96.43 -23.60 -35.18
N MET A 73 -95.61 -24.20 -34.32
CA MET A 73 -94.70 -25.27 -34.71
C MET A 73 -94.86 -26.39 -33.72
N ASN A 74 -94.88 -27.63 -34.20
CA ASN A 74 -94.89 -28.80 -33.33
C ASN A 74 -94.02 -29.90 -33.93
N ARG A 75 -92.90 -30.19 -33.27
CA ARG A 75 -91.98 -31.30 -33.58
C ARG A 75 -92.44 -32.62 -32.96
N GLY A 76 -93.24 -32.57 -31.89
CA GLY A 76 -93.64 -33.74 -31.10
C GLY A 76 -94.86 -34.50 -31.63
N ASN A 77 -95.67 -33.89 -32.50
CA ASN A 77 -96.94 -34.46 -32.96
C ASN A 77 -97.12 -34.43 -34.49
N VAL A 78 -96.13 -34.96 -35.22
CA VAL A 78 -96.18 -35.15 -36.67
C VAL A 78 -96.46 -36.63 -36.96
N LEU A 79 -97.36 -36.91 -37.92
CA LEU A 79 -97.69 -38.27 -38.37
C LEU A 79 -96.41 -39.06 -38.68
N ALA A 80 -96.41 -40.35 -38.31
CA ALA A 80 -95.26 -41.28 -38.41
C ALA A 80 -94.62 -41.44 -39.81
N SER A 81 -95.19 -40.87 -40.87
CA SER A 81 -94.69 -40.93 -42.24
C SER A 81 -93.71 -39.80 -42.62
N LEU A 82 -93.59 -38.74 -41.80
CA LEU A 82 -92.71 -37.61 -42.06
C LEU A 82 -91.66 -37.53 -40.94
N ASN A 83 -90.38 -37.72 -41.28
CA ASN A 83 -89.30 -37.80 -40.28
C ASN A 83 -88.83 -36.38 -39.88
N PRO A 84 -89.14 -35.89 -38.67
CA PRO A 84 -88.80 -34.53 -38.22
C PRO A 84 -87.30 -34.35 -37.91
N ALA A 85 -86.46 -35.35 -38.17
CA ALA A 85 -85.03 -35.27 -37.92
C ALA A 85 -84.33 -34.16 -38.73
N TYR A 86 -84.82 -33.87 -39.94
CA TYR A 86 -84.14 -33.03 -40.94
C TYR A 86 -84.86 -31.70 -41.26
N TYR A 87 -86.15 -31.57 -40.97
CA TYR A 87 -86.94 -30.38 -41.27
C TYR A 87 -87.98 -30.10 -40.19
N ASP A 88 -88.34 -28.82 -40.07
CA ASP A 88 -89.40 -28.34 -39.20
C ASP A 88 -90.61 -27.90 -40.03
N ILE A 89 -91.81 -28.15 -39.48
CA ILE A 89 -93.08 -27.71 -40.08
C ILE A 89 -93.62 -26.56 -39.23
N ILE A 90 -93.65 -25.38 -39.83
CA ILE A 90 -94.26 -24.19 -39.24
C ILE A 90 -95.61 -24.00 -39.92
N LYS A 91 -96.69 -24.01 -39.14
CA LYS A 91 -98.05 -23.83 -39.62
C LYS A 91 -98.47 -22.40 -39.35
N PHE A 92 -98.93 -21.75 -40.41
CA PHE A 92 -99.51 -20.43 -40.33
C PHE A 92 -101.03 -20.51 -40.56
N ASP A 93 -101.78 -20.16 -39.52
CA ASP A 93 -103.24 -20.20 -39.51
C ASP A 93 -103.79 -18.78 -39.39
N PRO A 94 -104.29 -18.19 -40.50
CA PRO A 94 -104.99 -16.92 -40.44
C PRO A 94 -106.37 -17.14 -39.80
N ALA A 95 -106.65 -16.49 -38.68
CA ALA A 95 -107.91 -16.67 -37.97
C ALA A 95 -109.03 -15.88 -38.68
N ASN A 96 -110.08 -16.58 -39.09
CA ASN A 96 -111.36 -16.04 -39.56
C ASN A 96 -111.29 -14.88 -40.58
N GLY A 97 -110.41 -14.97 -41.59
CA GLY A 97 -110.49 -14.14 -42.81
C GLY A 97 -110.37 -12.62 -42.62
N ARG A 98 -109.88 -12.13 -41.48
CA ARG A 98 -109.75 -10.71 -41.15
C ARG A 98 -108.36 -10.10 -41.42
N ILE A 99 -107.50 -10.80 -42.16
CA ILE A 99 -106.14 -10.33 -42.47
C ILE A 99 -106.15 -9.61 -43.82
N ASN A 100 -105.71 -8.35 -43.84
CA ASN A 100 -105.37 -7.63 -45.08
C ASN A 100 -104.13 -8.27 -45.72
N ALA A 101 -104.16 -8.45 -47.05
CA ALA A 101 -103.07 -9.10 -47.81
C ALA A 101 -101.69 -8.49 -47.55
N GLU A 102 -101.62 -7.19 -47.28
CA GLU A 102 -100.40 -6.47 -46.91
C GLU A 102 -99.77 -7.01 -45.61
N LYS A 103 -100.57 -7.22 -44.55
CA LYS A 103 -100.09 -7.78 -43.28
C LYS A 103 -99.64 -9.22 -43.41
N LEU A 104 -100.26 -9.99 -44.30
CA LEU A 104 -99.87 -11.37 -44.57
C LEU A 104 -98.47 -11.43 -45.21
N LEU A 105 -98.21 -10.53 -46.17
CA LEU A 105 -96.93 -10.44 -46.87
C LEU A 105 -95.79 -10.03 -45.92
N GLU A 106 -96.05 -9.07 -45.03
CA GLU A 106 -95.07 -8.64 -44.01
C GLU A 106 -94.69 -9.78 -43.06
N VAL A 107 -95.67 -10.55 -42.58
CA VAL A 107 -95.41 -11.71 -41.72
C VAL A 107 -94.63 -12.78 -42.47
N GLU A 108 -94.96 -13.04 -43.73
CA GLU A 108 -94.20 -13.95 -44.58
C GLU A 108 -92.75 -13.47 -44.78
N GLU A 109 -92.52 -12.17 -44.96
CA GLU A 109 -91.18 -11.60 -45.12
C GLU A 109 -90.33 -11.79 -43.86
N ILE A 110 -90.91 -11.56 -42.67
CA ILE A 110 -90.23 -11.79 -41.39
C ILE A 110 -89.88 -13.27 -41.24
N ILE A 111 -90.82 -14.17 -41.55
CA ILE A 111 -90.60 -15.62 -41.55
C ILE A 111 -89.46 -15.99 -42.51
N ARG A 112 -89.45 -15.48 -43.74
CA ARG A 112 -88.39 -15.70 -44.74
C ARG A 112 -87.02 -15.14 -44.36
N ARG A 113 -86.96 -14.08 -43.56
CA ARG A 113 -85.68 -13.51 -43.12
C ARG A 113 -84.91 -14.47 -42.20
N TYR A 114 -85.62 -15.18 -41.32
CA TYR A 114 -84.99 -16.09 -40.35
C TYR A 114 -84.96 -17.55 -40.79
N LEU A 115 -85.81 -17.93 -41.74
CA LEU A 115 -85.99 -19.32 -42.15
C LEU A 115 -85.39 -19.54 -43.53
N THR A 116 -84.48 -20.51 -43.63
CA THR A 116 -83.90 -20.92 -44.91
C THR A 116 -84.85 -21.90 -45.59
N PHE A 117 -85.55 -21.41 -46.61
CA PHE A 117 -86.39 -22.26 -47.45
C PHE A 117 -85.53 -23.03 -48.45
N PRO A 118 -85.65 -24.37 -48.53
CA PRO A 118 -85.11 -25.10 -49.67
C PRO A 118 -85.78 -24.58 -50.95
N LYS A 119 -85.00 -24.34 -52.01
CA LYS A 119 -85.53 -23.81 -53.29
C LYS A 119 -86.53 -24.82 -53.86
N ALA A 120 -87.66 -24.32 -54.39
CA ALA A 120 -88.81 -25.12 -54.82
C ALA A 120 -88.57 -26.11 -55.98
N GLY A 121 -87.34 -26.23 -56.49
CA GLY A 121 -86.92 -27.30 -57.40
C GLY A 121 -86.39 -28.56 -56.69
N ASP A 122 -85.98 -28.44 -55.43
CA ASP A 122 -85.24 -29.49 -54.70
C ASP A 122 -86.12 -30.39 -53.83
N ALA A 123 -87.42 -30.10 -53.66
CA ALA A 123 -88.29 -30.97 -52.86
C ALA A 123 -88.87 -32.16 -53.67
N LYS A 124 -88.85 -32.09 -55.00
CA LYS A 124 -89.43 -33.13 -55.89
C LYS A 124 -88.39 -33.86 -56.74
N GLY A 125 -87.19 -33.29 -56.93
CA GLY A 125 -86.06 -33.93 -57.64
C GLY A 125 -85.12 -34.75 -56.73
N LEU A 126 -85.25 -34.64 -55.41
CA LEU A 126 -84.41 -35.34 -54.44
C LEU A 126 -84.68 -36.86 -54.36
N ALA A 127 -85.79 -37.32 -54.92
CA ALA A 127 -86.19 -38.72 -54.90
C ALA A 127 -85.63 -39.55 -56.09
N GLU A 128 -85.20 -38.92 -57.19
CA GLU A 128 -85.02 -39.66 -58.45
C GLU A 128 -83.65 -39.58 -59.14
N ASN A 129 -82.69 -38.75 -58.72
CA ASN A 129 -81.37 -38.73 -59.39
C ASN A 129 -80.19 -38.56 -58.41
N THR A 130 -79.79 -39.66 -57.78
CA THR A 130 -78.59 -39.74 -56.94
C THR A 130 -77.28 -39.66 -57.74
N LEU A 131 -77.28 -39.98 -59.03
CA LEU A 131 -76.06 -40.06 -59.85
C LEU A 131 -75.56 -38.68 -60.35
N GLY A 132 -76.47 -37.79 -60.78
CA GLY A 132 -76.10 -36.44 -61.23
C GLY A 132 -75.68 -35.49 -60.09
N ILE A 133 -76.13 -35.78 -58.87
CA ILE A 133 -75.66 -35.09 -57.66
C ILE A 133 -74.21 -35.46 -57.39
N ILE A 134 -73.83 -36.73 -57.56
CA ILE A 134 -72.45 -37.18 -57.34
C ILE A 134 -71.49 -36.54 -58.35
N ASP A 135 -71.84 -36.46 -59.63
CA ASP A 135 -70.97 -35.82 -60.64
C ASP A 135 -70.82 -34.31 -60.43
N ARG A 136 -71.89 -33.63 -60.01
CA ARG A 136 -71.85 -32.20 -59.70
C ARG A 136 -71.09 -31.91 -58.40
N GLU A 137 -71.29 -32.72 -57.37
CA GLU A 137 -70.56 -32.61 -56.10
C GLU A 137 -69.08 -32.97 -56.28
N THR A 138 -68.74 -33.97 -57.10
CA THR A 138 -67.34 -34.32 -57.38
C THR A 138 -66.63 -33.25 -58.21
N ALA A 139 -67.29 -32.61 -59.17
CA ALA A 139 -66.73 -31.47 -59.91
C ALA A 139 -66.55 -30.23 -59.02
N SER A 140 -67.54 -29.93 -58.18
CA SER A 140 -67.47 -28.86 -57.17
C SER A 140 -66.35 -29.12 -56.16
N LEU A 141 -66.23 -30.36 -55.68
CA LEU A 141 -65.18 -30.81 -54.77
C LEU A 141 -63.79 -30.72 -55.42
N ALA A 142 -63.66 -31.09 -56.69
CA ALA A 142 -62.39 -30.98 -57.42
C ALA A 142 -61.96 -29.51 -57.59
N GLN A 143 -62.90 -28.61 -57.90
CA GLN A 143 -62.62 -27.18 -57.99
C GLN A 143 -62.28 -26.56 -56.63
N LEU A 144 -62.98 -26.97 -55.57
CA LEU A 144 -62.66 -26.57 -54.20
C LEU A 144 -61.28 -27.09 -53.78
N HIS A 145 -60.97 -28.34 -54.09
CA HIS A 145 -59.66 -28.92 -53.79
C HIS A 145 -58.55 -28.17 -54.53
N HIS A 146 -58.76 -27.78 -55.78
CA HIS A 146 -57.79 -27.00 -56.54
C HIS A 146 -57.56 -25.59 -55.94
N THR A 147 -58.64 -24.88 -55.60
CA THR A 147 -58.53 -23.55 -54.96
C THR A 147 -57.96 -23.65 -53.55
N MET A 148 -58.24 -24.73 -52.81
CA MET A 148 -57.61 -25.00 -51.52
C MET A 148 -56.11 -25.25 -51.67
N LEU A 149 -55.70 -25.98 -52.70
CA LEU A 149 -54.28 -26.24 -52.99
C LEU A 149 -53.54 -24.95 -53.35
N GLU A 150 -54.12 -24.12 -54.22
CA GLU A 150 -53.57 -22.82 -54.61
C GLU A 150 -53.49 -21.86 -53.40
N ASN A 151 -54.56 -21.78 -52.59
CA ASN A 151 -54.55 -20.98 -51.36
C ASN A 151 -53.52 -21.51 -50.35
N ALA A 152 -53.37 -22.82 -50.22
CA ALA A 152 -52.38 -23.44 -49.34
C ALA A 152 -50.95 -23.15 -49.82
N GLU A 153 -50.70 -23.20 -51.13
CA GLU A 153 -49.41 -22.86 -51.72
C GLU A 153 -49.05 -21.38 -51.50
N ASN A 154 -49.99 -20.48 -51.78
CA ASN A 154 -49.81 -19.03 -51.56
C ASN A 154 -49.52 -18.71 -50.08
N LEU A 155 -50.25 -19.34 -49.15
CA LEU A 155 -49.98 -19.19 -47.71
C LEU A 155 -48.60 -19.72 -47.33
N ARG A 156 -48.17 -20.83 -47.93
CA ARG A 156 -46.84 -21.41 -47.68
C ARG A 156 -45.75 -20.45 -48.14
N ILE A 157 -45.88 -19.87 -49.32
CA ILE A 157 -44.94 -18.88 -49.87
C ILE A 157 -44.87 -17.66 -48.95
N SER A 158 -46.01 -17.09 -48.53
CA SER A 158 -46.01 -15.94 -47.62
C SER A 158 -45.36 -16.24 -46.27
N TYR A 159 -45.56 -17.46 -45.73
CA TYR A 159 -44.91 -17.85 -44.48
C TYR A 159 -43.41 -18.10 -44.64
N GLU A 160 -42.98 -18.63 -45.78
CA GLU A 160 -41.56 -18.78 -46.11
C GLU A 160 -40.88 -17.41 -46.24
N GLU A 161 -41.53 -16.45 -46.91
CA GLU A 161 -41.05 -15.06 -47.02
C GLU A 161 -40.97 -14.36 -45.65
N ASP A 162 -42.03 -14.40 -44.85
CA ASP A 162 -42.06 -13.82 -43.49
C ASP A 162 -41.01 -14.47 -42.56
N ALA A 163 -40.77 -15.77 -42.71
CA ALA A 163 -39.75 -16.47 -41.95
C ALA A 163 -38.34 -16.06 -42.42
N ALA A 164 -38.13 -15.90 -43.73
CA ALA A 164 -36.86 -15.43 -44.28
C ALA A 164 -36.56 -13.99 -43.86
N GLU A 165 -37.54 -13.09 -43.87
CA GLU A 165 -37.37 -11.72 -43.41
C GLU A 165 -37.04 -11.64 -41.92
N ARG A 166 -37.73 -12.40 -41.07
CA ARG A 166 -37.43 -12.45 -39.64
C ARG A 166 -36.02 -12.98 -39.39
N ARG A 167 -35.59 -14.02 -40.11
CA ARG A 167 -34.21 -14.54 -40.02
C ARG A 167 -33.19 -13.48 -40.38
N LYS A 168 -33.39 -12.75 -41.49
CA LYS A 168 -32.50 -11.65 -41.90
C LYS A 168 -32.44 -10.55 -40.84
N LYS A 169 -33.58 -10.10 -40.32
CA LYS A 169 -33.64 -9.10 -39.25
C LYS A 169 -32.92 -9.57 -37.98
N PHE A 170 -33.08 -10.83 -37.60
CA PHE A 170 -32.37 -11.40 -36.45
C PHE A 170 -30.86 -11.49 -36.69
N GLU A 171 -30.43 -11.87 -37.90
CA GLU A 171 -29.01 -11.94 -38.28
C GLU A 171 -28.36 -10.54 -38.28
N GLU A 172 -29.03 -9.54 -38.84
CA GLU A 172 -28.59 -8.14 -38.79
C GLU A 172 -28.47 -7.61 -37.35
N GLN A 173 -29.45 -7.92 -36.50
CA GLN A 173 -29.40 -7.54 -35.08
C GLN A 173 -28.26 -8.22 -34.33
N GLN A 174 -28.00 -9.50 -34.61
CA GLN A 174 -26.86 -10.22 -34.01
C GLN A 174 -25.54 -9.60 -34.44
N LEU A 175 -25.36 -9.32 -35.73
CA LEU A 175 -24.16 -8.66 -36.23
C LEU A 175 -23.95 -7.29 -35.60
N GLN A 176 -24.99 -6.46 -35.50
CA GLN A 176 -24.91 -5.16 -34.83
C GLN A 176 -24.53 -5.30 -33.35
N THR A 177 -25.14 -6.25 -32.65
CA THR A 177 -24.86 -6.50 -31.23
C THR A 177 -23.42 -6.98 -31.03
N GLU A 178 -22.94 -7.88 -31.89
CA GLU A 178 -21.55 -8.36 -31.87
C GLU A 178 -20.55 -7.24 -32.15
N GLU A 179 -20.83 -6.37 -33.13
CA GLU A 179 -20.00 -5.20 -33.41
C GLU A 179 -19.95 -4.22 -32.23
N GLU A 180 -21.07 -3.98 -31.57
CA GLU A 180 -21.13 -3.13 -30.38
C GLU A 180 -20.36 -3.73 -29.19
N ILE A 181 -20.50 -5.04 -28.95
CA ILE A 181 -19.74 -5.74 -27.92
C ILE A 181 -18.24 -5.64 -28.23
N ARG A 182 -17.85 -5.89 -29.49
CA ARG A 182 -16.45 -5.81 -29.93
C ARG A 182 -15.87 -4.41 -29.76
N LYS A 183 -16.64 -3.36 -30.06
CA LYS A 183 -16.24 -1.96 -29.83
C LYS A 183 -16.06 -1.69 -28.33
N ARG A 184 -17.02 -2.09 -27.49
CA ARG A 184 -16.92 -1.93 -26.02
C ARG A 184 -15.72 -2.67 -25.43
N GLU A 185 -15.43 -3.88 -25.90
CA GLU A 185 -14.26 -4.64 -25.47
C GLU A 185 -12.95 -3.97 -25.88
N ALA A 186 -12.87 -3.44 -27.11
CA ALA A 186 -11.70 -2.69 -27.58
C ALA A 186 -11.48 -1.42 -26.73
N GLU A 187 -12.51 -0.61 -26.53
CA GLU A 187 -12.44 0.60 -25.70
C GLU A 187 -12.06 0.27 -24.25
N SER A 188 -12.61 -0.81 -23.69
CA SER A 188 -12.26 -1.26 -22.34
C SER A 188 -10.80 -1.71 -22.24
N ARG A 189 -10.30 -2.46 -23.23
CA ARG A 189 -8.89 -2.87 -23.27
C ARG A 189 -7.96 -1.68 -23.41
N GLU A 190 -8.32 -0.69 -24.23
CA GLU A 190 -7.55 0.54 -24.37
C GLU A 190 -7.50 1.33 -23.06
N ARG A 191 -8.65 1.51 -22.37
CA ARG A 191 -8.69 2.13 -21.03
C ARG A 191 -7.85 1.38 -20.01
N ILE A 192 -7.97 0.06 -19.93
CA ILE A 192 -7.17 -0.76 -19.01
C ILE A 192 -5.68 -0.64 -19.35
N SER A 193 -5.32 -0.58 -20.64
CA SER A 193 -3.92 -0.44 -21.06
C SER A 193 -3.33 0.93 -20.71
N SER A 194 -4.10 2.01 -20.87
CA SER A 194 -3.67 3.36 -20.51
C SER A 194 -3.61 3.55 -19.00
N GLU A 195 -4.56 3.00 -18.24
CA GLU A 195 -4.53 2.99 -16.78
C GLU A 195 -3.33 2.19 -16.26
N LYS A 196 -3.06 1.01 -16.82
CA LYS A 196 -1.86 0.23 -16.46
C LYS A 196 -0.57 0.97 -16.76
N ALA A 197 -0.45 1.60 -17.93
CA ALA A 197 0.72 2.40 -18.27
C ALA A 197 0.92 3.57 -17.30
N ALA A 198 -0.15 4.28 -16.93
CA ALA A 198 -0.11 5.37 -15.96
C ALA A 198 0.23 4.89 -14.54
N LEU A 199 -0.27 3.70 -14.14
CA LEU A 199 0.07 3.07 -12.87
C LEU A 199 1.54 2.66 -12.83
N ASP A 200 2.07 2.05 -13.89
CA ASP A 200 3.47 1.66 -13.98
C ASP A 200 4.41 2.87 -13.94
N GLU A 201 4.03 3.98 -14.57
CA GLU A 201 4.76 5.25 -14.48
C GLU A 201 4.77 5.79 -13.04
N LYS A 202 3.61 5.79 -12.36
CA LYS A 202 3.51 6.19 -10.95
C LYS A 202 4.30 5.28 -10.02
N ILE A 203 4.31 3.96 -10.26
CA ILE A 203 5.10 3.01 -9.47
C ILE A 203 6.59 3.32 -9.63
N LYS A 204 7.07 3.58 -10.86
CA LYS A 204 8.47 3.97 -11.10
C LYS A 204 8.83 5.27 -10.39
N GLU A 205 7.95 6.28 -10.43
CA GLU A 205 8.15 7.54 -9.71
C GLU A 205 8.19 7.33 -8.19
N PHE A 206 7.29 6.49 -7.66
CA PHE A 206 7.23 6.19 -6.24
C PHE A 206 8.49 5.44 -5.76
N ASP A 207 8.94 4.41 -6.50
CA ASP A 207 10.13 3.62 -6.17
C ASP A 207 11.40 4.49 -6.14
N GLN A 208 11.52 5.44 -7.09
CA GLN A 208 12.59 6.44 -7.08
C GLN A 208 12.51 7.37 -5.87
N SER A 209 11.30 7.80 -5.50
CA SER A 209 11.09 8.66 -4.34
C SER A 209 11.43 7.96 -3.01
N ASP A 210 11.13 6.66 -2.89
CA ASP A 210 11.41 5.87 -1.70
C ASP A 210 12.91 5.64 -1.52
N HIS A 211 13.65 5.36 -2.61
CA HIS A 211 15.12 5.29 -2.57
C HIS A 211 15.76 6.63 -2.17
N MET A 212 15.22 7.77 -2.62
CA MET A 212 15.68 9.08 -2.17
C MET A 212 15.38 9.33 -0.69
N PHE A 213 14.20 8.94 -0.22
CA PHE A 213 13.79 9.10 1.17
C PHE A 213 14.61 8.22 2.12
N ALA A 214 14.78 6.93 1.79
CA ALA A 214 15.60 5.99 2.56
C ALA A 214 17.04 6.50 2.71
N ARG A 215 17.61 7.07 1.65
CA ARG A 215 18.94 7.67 1.67
C ARG A 215 19.01 8.91 2.55
N ARG A 216 18.02 9.81 2.47
CA ARG A 216 17.95 10.99 3.35
C ARG A 216 17.85 10.59 4.82
N LYS A 217 17.06 9.55 5.12
CA LYS A 217 16.96 8.98 6.47
C LYS A 217 18.29 8.40 6.96
N LEU A 218 19.02 7.64 6.13
CA LEU A 218 20.36 7.15 6.47
C LEU A 218 21.34 8.29 6.72
N ARG A 219 21.27 9.37 5.92
CA ARG A 219 22.08 10.57 6.15
C ARG A 219 21.74 11.23 7.49
N GLU A 220 20.46 11.41 7.80
CA GLU A 220 20.02 11.97 9.08
C GLU A 220 20.50 11.11 10.25
N ASP A 221 20.39 9.79 10.16
CA ASP A 221 20.87 8.88 11.20
C ASP A 221 22.41 8.97 11.34
N ILE A 222 23.16 8.94 10.24
CA ILE A 222 24.62 9.08 10.29
C ILE A 222 25.04 10.45 10.84
N THR A 223 24.40 11.53 10.41
CA THR A 223 24.72 12.88 10.88
C THR A 223 24.35 13.08 12.34
N THR A 224 23.23 12.54 12.79
CA THR A 224 22.84 12.56 14.22
C THR A 224 23.76 11.68 15.07
N GLN A 225 24.21 10.53 14.57
CA GLN A 225 25.22 9.70 15.23
C GLN A 225 26.57 10.42 15.32
N VAL A 226 27.03 11.08 14.24
CA VAL A 226 28.25 11.89 14.25
C VAL A 226 28.13 13.07 15.22
N GLN A 227 27.00 13.79 15.23
CA GLN A 227 26.73 14.83 16.22
C GLN A 227 26.70 14.27 17.64
N GLY A 228 26.14 13.07 17.82
CA GLY A 228 26.16 12.33 19.07
C GLY A 228 27.58 12.00 19.54
N PHE A 229 28.47 11.58 18.63
CA PHE A 229 29.89 11.33 18.92
C PHE A 229 30.68 12.62 19.18
N LEU A 230 30.31 13.73 18.54
CA LEU A 230 30.91 15.04 18.84
C LEU A 230 30.47 15.56 20.22
N ALA A 231 29.20 15.35 20.59
CA ALA A 231 28.67 15.74 21.90
C ALA A 231 29.15 14.82 23.03
N ARG A 232 29.45 13.55 22.71
CA ARG A 232 29.99 12.55 23.64
C ARG A 232 31.28 12.00 23.04
N PRO A 233 32.45 12.64 23.30
CA PRO A 233 33.71 12.08 22.82
C PRO A 233 33.79 10.62 23.28
N PRO A 234 33.95 9.64 22.38
CA PRO A 234 34.10 8.25 22.73
C PRO A 234 35.50 8.05 23.30
N SER A 235 35.77 8.65 24.45
CA SER A 235 36.82 8.14 25.31
C SER A 235 36.35 6.74 25.72
N SER A 236 36.98 5.73 25.13
CA SER A 236 36.83 4.35 25.59
C SER A 236 36.94 4.39 27.11
N ARG A 237 35.98 3.78 27.83
CA ARG A 237 36.04 3.66 29.30
C ARG A 237 37.41 3.13 29.75
N GLN A 238 38.03 2.27 28.95
CA GLN A 238 39.38 1.77 29.20
C GLN A 238 40.47 2.84 28.97
N SER A 239 40.31 3.74 28.00
CA SER A 239 41.22 4.88 27.78
C SER A 239 41.16 5.87 28.94
N LEU A 240 39.95 6.21 29.40
CA LEU A 240 39.75 7.11 30.53
C LEU A 240 40.23 6.49 31.84
N MET A 241 40.06 5.18 32.04
CA MET A 241 40.67 4.45 33.15
C MET A 241 42.20 4.42 33.08
N LYS A 242 42.79 4.20 31.90
CA LYS A 242 44.26 4.26 31.73
C LYS A 242 44.82 5.66 32.01
N LEU A 243 44.15 6.70 31.52
CA LEU A 243 44.53 8.09 31.73
C LEU A 243 44.42 8.48 33.21
N THR A 244 43.29 8.16 33.85
CA THR A 244 43.11 8.44 35.29
C THR A 244 44.08 7.64 36.14
N PHE A 245 44.35 6.36 35.82
CA PHE A 245 45.35 5.55 36.50
C PHE A 245 46.76 6.15 36.39
N LEU A 246 47.15 6.61 35.19
CA LEU A 246 48.44 7.22 34.96
C LEU A 246 48.58 8.59 35.66
N ILE A 247 47.50 9.37 35.71
CA ILE A 247 47.42 10.61 36.52
C ILE A 247 47.61 10.28 38.01
N TRP A 248 46.89 9.28 38.53
CA TRP A 248 47.03 8.85 39.92
C TRP A 248 48.43 8.32 40.25
N ILE A 249 49.07 7.60 39.33
CA ILE A 249 50.47 7.18 39.49
C ILE A 249 51.42 8.37 39.56
N CYS A 250 51.24 9.37 38.69
CA CYS A 250 52.13 10.54 38.68
C CYS A 250 51.91 11.44 39.90
N ILE A 251 50.66 11.66 40.31
CA ILE A 251 50.32 12.41 41.53
C ILE A 251 50.83 11.65 42.77
N GLY A 252 50.58 10.34 42.85
CA GLY A 252 51.06 9.50 43.94
C GLY A 252 52.59 9.45 44.00
N GLY A 253 53.26 9.31 42.85
CA GLY A 253 54.72 9.34 42.74
C GLY A 253 55.31 10.69 43.18
N ALA A 254 54.71 11.80 42.75
CA ALA A 254 55.12 13.14 43.17
C ALA A 254 54.88 13.39 44.66
N ALA A 255 53.74 12.94 45.22
CA ALA A 255 53.42 13.08 46.63
C ALA A 255 54.31 12.21 47.52
N LEU A 256 54.61 10.97 47.13
CA LEU A 256 55.53 10.09 47.84
C LEU A 256 56.97 10.61 47.78
N ALA A 257 57.44 11.05 46.60
CA ALA A 257 58.77 11.62 46.45
C ALA A 257 58.91 12.95 47.21
N GLY A 258 57.90 13.82 47.14
CA GLY A 258 57.84 15.09 47.88
C GLY A 258 57.75 14.90 49.40
N GLY A 259 56.94 13.94 49.86
CA GLY A 259 56.84 13.58 51.28
C GLY A 259 58.15 12.99 51.81
N ALA A 260 58.78 12.09 51.05
CA ALA A 260 60.10 11.55 51.40
C ALA A 260 61.17 12.65 51.43
N ALA A 261 61.14 13.57 50.47
CA ALA A 261 62.04 14.74 50.45
C ALA A 261 61.82 15.62 51.70
N PHE A 262 60.57 15.86 52.10
CA PHE A 262 60.22 16.63 53.29
C PHE A 262 60.72 15.98 54.58
N TYR A 263 60.52 14.67 54.76
CA TYR A 263 61.06 13.95 55.92
C TYR A 263 62.60 13.91 55.93
N THR A 264 63.24 13.77 54.76
CA THR A 264 64.71 13.87 54.67
C THR A 264 65.21 15.28 54.98
N PHE A 265 64.46 16.32 54.63
CA PHE A 265 64.79 17.70 54.97
C PHE A 265 64.61 17.96 56.46
N GLN A 266 63.52 17.49 57.07
CA GLN A 266 63.27 17.65 58.50
C GLN A 266 64.35 16.97 59.35
N SER A 267 64.75 15.75 58.97
CA SER A 267 65.86 15.03 59.62
C SER A 267 67.21 15.70 59.39
N PHE A 268 67.44 16.28 58.21
CA PHE A 268 68.63 17.10 57.98
C PHE A 268 68.67 18.33 58.90
N VAL A 269 67.55 19.08 58.99
CA VAL A 269 67.44 20.26 59.85
C VAL A 269 67.68 19.91 61.32
N SER A 270 67.05 18.85 61.83
CA SER A 270 67.25 18.43 63.23
C SER A 270 68.70 18.05 63.52
N LEU A 271 69.36 17.27 62.64
CA LEU A 271 70.77 16.92 62.81
C LEU A 271 71.71 18.13 62.70
N THR A 272 71.41 19.10 61.83
CA THR A 272 72.22 20.33 61.74
C THR A 272 72.05 21.22 62.97
N GLN A 273 70.85 21.26 63.56
CA GLN A 273 70.58 22.05 64.75
C GLN A 273 71.27 21.46 65.99
N GLU A 274 71.23 20.14 66.17
CA GLU A 274 72.00 19.46 67.23
C GLU A 274 73.51 19.69 67.08
N ARG A 275 74.04 19.64 65.85
CA ARG A 275 75.46 19.93 65.59
C ARG A 275 75.81 21.39 65.92
N SER A 276 74.92 22.34 65.62
CA SER A 276 75.14 23.76 65.92
C SER A 276 75.16 24.03 67.43
N GLN A 277 74.31 23.34 68.21
CA GLN A 277 74.26 23.43 69.67
C GLN A 277 75.48 22.80 70.32
N LEU A 278 75.92 21.63 69.86
CA LEU A 278 77.15 20.99 70.33
C LEU A 278 78.39 21.83 70.00
N ALA A 279 78.42 22.48 68.83
CA ALA A 279 79.51 23.38 68.47
C ALA A 279 79.54 24.62 69.37
N SER A 280 78.40 25.21 69.71
CA SER A 280 78.33 26.33 70.66
C SER A 280 78.66 25.93 72.10
N ASP A 281 78.25 24.74 72.54
CA ASP A 281 78.56 24.23 73.88
C ASP A 281 80.05 23.90 74.04
N LEU A 282 80.69 23.33 73.00
CA LEU A 282 82.14 23.12 73.01
C LEU A 282 82.90 24.44 73.00
N LEU A 283 82.44 25.45 72.25
CA LEU A 283 83.02 26.79 72.27
C LEU A 283 82.90 27.43 73.66
N ALA A 284 81.73 27.31 74.30
CA ALA A 284 81.49 27.81 75.65
C ALA A 284 82.32 27.07 76.73
N VAL A 285 82.56 25.76 76.58
CA VAL A 285 83.43 24.98 77.48
C VAL A 285 84.91 25.37 77.28
N ILE A 286 85.33 25.59 76.03
CA ILE A 286 86.69 26.06 75.72
C ILE A 286 86.91 27.46 76.33
N GLU A 287 85.95 28.39 76.16
CA GLU A 287 86.01 29.71 76.80
C GLU A 287 86.01 29.62 78.34
N ARG A 288 85.21 28.73 78.95
CA ARG A 288 85.24 28.51 80.41
C ARG A 288 86.54 27.89 80.91
N SER A 289 87.17 27.04 80.11
CA SER A 289 88.46 26.43 80.44
C SER A 289 89.64 27.41 80.26
N ALA A 290 89.52 28.37 79.35
CA ALA A 290 90.51 29.43 79.14
C ALA A 290 90.54 30.47 80.27
N ILE A 291 89.53 30.51 81.15
CA ILE A 291 89.41 31.46 82.26
C ILE A 291 89.99 30.90 83.59
N LYS A 292 90.43 29.63 83.65
CA LYS A 292 90.92 29.02 84.92
C LYS A 292 92.44 28.79 84.97
N GLU A 293 93.10 29.69 85.72
CA GLU A 293 94.45 29.69 86.36
C GLU A 293 95.69 30.17 85.58
N PRO A 294 96.56 31.03 86.20
CA PRO A 294 97.39 30.69 87.39
C PRO A 294 97.29 31.73 88.55
N ALA A 295 97.77 31.57 89.80
CA ALA A 295 98.99 30.95 90.34
C ALA A 295 98.92 30.71 91.89
N GLN A 296 99.98 30.11 92.46
CA GLN A 296 100.05 29.23 93.65
C GLN A 296 100.62 29.85 94.99
N THR A 297 100.49 29.07 96.10
CA THR A 297 101.42 28.82 97.26
C THR A 297 101.66 29.89 98.37
N SER A 298 101.81 29.65 99.71
CA SER A 298 102.28 28.51 100.56
C SER A 298 102.08 28.68 102.12
N GLN A 299 102.18 27.55 102.88
CA GLN A 299 102.57 27.31 104.33
C GLN A 299 101.57 27.58 105.51
N ALA A 300 101.44 26.80 106.62
CA ALA A 300 102.02 25.54 107.16
C ALA A 300 101.25 24.97 108.41
N GLN A 301 101.50 23.69 108.75
CA GLN A 301 101.41 22.92 110.04
C GLN A 301 100.43 21.73 110.23
N ASN A 302 100.99 20.65 110.82
CA ASN A 302 100.67 19.20 110.94
C ASN A 302 99.72 18.80 112.14
N PRO A 303 99.49 17.50 112.54
CA PRO A 303 99.86 16.17 111.99
C PRO A 303 98.76 15.04 111.97
N ALA A 304 99.11 13.90 111.33
CA ALA A 304 98.98 12.50 111.81
C ALA A 304 98.20 11.46 110.94
N ASN A 305 98.86 10.30 110.79
CA ASN A 305 98.39 8.94 110.48
C ASN A 305 98.24 8.40 109.04
N THR A 306 99.23 7.56 108.69
CA THR A 306 99.12 6.10 108.40
C THR A 306 98.67 5.60 107.00
N GLN A 307 99.66 5.02 106.32
CA GLN A 307 99.68 3.79 105.51
C GLN A 307 98.96 3.68 104.15
N ALA A 308 99.82 3.41 103.16
CA ALA A 308 99.80 2.26 102.25
C ALA A 308 98.80 2.22 101.07
N SER A 309 99.40 2.09 99.88
CA SER A 309 99.11 1.09 98.81
C SER A 309 99.03 1.76 97.43
N ALA A 310 99.96 1.39 96.55
CA ALA A 310 99.85 1.52 95.09
C ALA A 310 98.86 0.46 94.53
N PRO A 311 98.65 0.25 93.21
CA PRO A 311 98.96 1.07 92.02
C PRO A 311 97.80 1.12 90.96
N THR A 312 98.10 1.74 89.81
CA THR A 312 97.67 1.38 88.44
C THR A 312 96.32 1.81 87.84
N THR A 313 96.45 2.24 86.57
CA THR A 313 95.51 2.23 85.43
C THR A 313 94.53 3.39 85.27
N ALA A 314 94.84 4.28 84.31
CA ALA A 314 93.96 4.63 83.18
C ALA A 314 94.59 5.76 82.34
N THR A 315 95.43 5.39 81.38
CA THR A 315 95.56 6.16 80.13
C THR A 315 94.31 5.90 79.30
N GLU A 316 93.29 6.74 79.48
CA GLU A 316 92.17 6.91 78.55
C GLU A 316 91.54 8.25 78.97
N THR A 317 91.75 9.34 78.26
CA THR A 317 90.83 9.80 77.23
C THR A 317 91.23 11.24 76.91
N LEU A 318 91.31 11.60 75.61
CA LEU A 318 91.08 12.93 75.03
C LEU A 318 91.63 12.94 73.60
N ALA A 319 91.04 12.11 72.75
CA ALA A 319 91.08 12.29 71.30
C ALA A 319 89.61 12.48 70.85
N PRO A 320 89.23 13.65 70.30
CA PRO A 320 87.86 13.85 69.86
C PRO A 320 87.67 13.06 68.56
N LYS A 321 86.96 11.93 68.62
CA LYS A 321 86.34 11.35 67.44
C LYS A 321 85.28 12.34 66.96
N LEU A 322 85.59 13.13 65.92
CA LEU A 322 84.55 13.74 65.11
C LEU A 322 83.65 12.60 64.59
N PRO A 323 82.32 12.68 64.73
CA PRO A 323 81.46 11.59 64.34
C PRO A 323 81.44 11.46 62.80
N ASP A 324 81.38 10.22 62.31
CA ASP A 324 81.16 9.80 60.91
C ASP A 324 79.89 10.39 60.25
N ASN A 325 79.20 11.31 60.92
CA ASN A 325 77.93 11.93 60.54
C ASN A 325 78.06 12.99 59.45
N THR A 326 79.28 13.41 59.07
CA THR A 326 79.48 14.38 57.97
C THR A 326 79.13 13.77 56.61
N ILE A 327 79.49 12.50 56.42
CA ILE A 327 79.13 11.73 55.23
C ILE A 327 77.61 11.47 55.22
N LEU A 328 77.03 11.18 56.39
CA LEU A 328 75.59 10.99 56.55
C LEU A 328 74.79 12.25 56.21
N LEU A 329 75.23 13.45 56.64
CA LEU A 329 74.62 14.73 56.30
C LEU A 329 74.65 15.02 54.80
N TRP A 330 75.79 14.80 54.14
CA TRP A 330 75.92 14.97 52.69
C TRP A 330 75.05 13.97 51.92
N MET A 331 74.97 12.71 52.36
CA MET A 331 74.05 11.72 51.78
C MET A 331 72.58 12.12 51.96
N LEU A 332 72.19 12.67 53.12
CA LEU A 332 70.82 13.15 53.35
C LEU A 332 70.47 14.34 52.46
N ALA A 333 71.39 15.30 52.33
CA ALA A 333 71.20 16.47 51.46
C ALA A 333 71.09 16.06 49.98
N LEU A 334 71.97 15.16 49.52
CA LEU A 334 71.94 14.62 48.16
C LEU A 334 70.65 13.84 47.89
N ARG A 335 70.20 13.03 48.85
CA ARG A 335 68.94 12.28 48.76
C ARG A 335 67.73 13.22 48.67
N GLY A 336 67.69 14.27 49.49
CA GLY A 336 66.62 15.27 49.45
C GLY A 336 66.56 16.01 48.10
N LEU A 337 67.73 16.35 47.53
CA LEU A 337 67.85 16.99 46.21
C LEU A 337 67.41 16.05 45.08
N LEU A 338 67.82 14.78 45.12
CA LEU A 338 67.40 13.80 44.12
C LEU A 338 65.88 13.52 44.19
N LEU A 339 65.32 13.39 45.39
CA LEU A 339 63.88 13.17 45.57
C LEU A 339 63.03 14.36 45.12
N SER A 340 63.49 15.60 45.35
CA SER A 340 62.80 16.80 44.86
C SER A 340 62.88 16.92 43.33
N ALA A 341 64.03 16.60 42.72
CA ALA A 341 64.18 16.55 41.27
C ALA A 341 63.26 15.48 40.64
N VAL A 342 63.14 14.30 41.27
CA VAL A 342 62.20 13.25 40.85
C VAL A 342 60.75 13.72 40.96
N ALA A 343 60.37 14.40 42.05
CA ALA A 343 59.02 14.94 42.21
C ALA A 343 58.68 15.97 41.10
N VAL A 344 59.61 16.88 40.79
CA VAL A 344 59.45 17.83 39.67
C VAL A 344 59.36 17.10 38.33
N GLY A 345 60.15 16.03 38.14
CA GLY A 345 60.10 15.19 36.94
C GLY A 345 58.72 14.56 36.72
N PHE A 346 58.08 14.02 37.76
CA PHE A 346 56.72 13.48 37.67
C PHE A 346 55.69 14.56 37.30
N ILE A 347 55.81 15.76 37.87
CA ILE A 347 54.91 16.88 37.55
C ILE A 347 55.11 17.35 36.11
N ALA A 348 56.35 17.51 35.66
CA ALA A 348 56.66 17.92 34.29
C ALA A 348 56.18 16.88 33.26
N TYR A 349 56.37 15.59 33.55
CA TYR A 349 55.87 14.50 32.72
C TYR A 349 54.33 14.50 32.65
N LEU A 350 53.65 14.68 33.79
CA LEU A 350 52.20 14.79 33.85
C LEU A 350 51.70 15.92 32.94
N VAL A 351 52.26 17.13 33.06
CA VAL A 351 51.87 18.28 32.24
C VAL A 351 52.11 18.02 30.75
N SER A 352 53.25 17.44 30.39
CA SER A 352 53.55 17.07 29.00
C SER A 352 52.58 16.02 28.47
N PHE A 353 52.20 15.04 29.29
CA PHE A 353 51.25 14.00 28.92
C PHE A 353 49.85 14.56 28.71
N LEU A 354 49.36 15.42 29.61
CA LEU A 354 48.07 16.10 29.48
C LEU A 354 47.99 16.96 28.21
N ARG A 355 49.07 17.70 27.91
CA ARG A 355 49.13 18.50 26.68
C ARG A 355 49.04 17.62 25.44
N ARG A 356 49.83 16.54 25.40
CA ARG A 356 49.83 15.59 24.28
C ARG A 356 48.49 14.87 24.12
N SER A 357 47.85 14.45 25.21
CA SER A 357 46.53 13.80 25.15
C SER A 357 45.47 14.76 24.63
N TYR A 358 45.47 16.00 25.12
CA TYR A 358 44.54 17.04 24.68
C TYR A 358 44.70 17.38 23.19
N ASP A 359 45.94 17.56 22.72
CA ASP A 359 46.22 17.81 21.31
C ASP A 359 45.76 16.65 20.41
N THR A 360 45.89 15.42 20.90
CA THR A 360 45.42 14.22 20.17
C THR A 360 43.90 14.18 20.10
N GLU A 361 43.20 14.47 21.21
CA GLU A 361 41.74 14.53 21.24
C GLU A 361 41.19 15.61 20.31
N LEU A 362 41.78 16.82 20.32
CA LEU A 362 41.38 17.90 19.42
C LEU A 362 41.50 17.50 17.95
N ARG A 363 42.60 16.82 17.56
CA ARG A 363 42.77 16.31 16.19
C ARG A 363 41.68 15.32 15.83
N THR A 364 41.38 14.36 16.71
CA THR A 364 40.30 13.39 16.45
C THR A 364 38.92 14.05 16.33
N MET A 365 38.64 15.09 17.12
CA MET A 365 37.40 15.86 17.01
C MET A 365 37.30 16.61 15.67
N GLN A 366 38.37 17.26 15.26
CA GLN A 366 38.44 17.96 13.97
C GLN A 366 38.29 16.99 12.80
N GLU A 367 38.90 15.81 12.90
CA GLU A 367 38.72 14.73 11.94
C GLU A 367 37.25 14.31 11.88
N LEU A 368 36.60 13.98 13.00
CA LEU A 368 35.17 13.62 13.02
C LEU A 368 34.26 14.73 12.43
N GLN A 369 34.55 15.99 12.72
CA GLN A 369 33.82 17.12 12.13
C GLN A 369 34.00 17.17 10.61
N ARG A 370 35.23 17.00 10.13
CA ARG A 370 35.53 16.91 8.69
C ARG A 370 34.83 15.71 8.06
N TYR A 371 34.79 14.56 8.72
CA TYR A 371 34.01 13.40 8.27
C TYR A 371 32.53 13.73 8.13
N GLY A 372 31.93 14.39 9.12
CA GLY A 372 30.53 14.83 9.03
C GLY A 372 30.27 15.77 7.84
N MET A 373 31.21 16.67 7.56
CA MET A 373 31.14 17.60 6.43
C MET A 373 31.33 16.90 5.09
N ASP A 374 32.27 15.96 4.99
CA ASP A 374 32.51 15.15 3.80
C ASP A 374 31.31 14.26 3.49
N ILE A 375 30.65 13.66 4.50
CA ILE A 375 29.40 12.88 4.30
C ILE A 375 28.31 13.77 3.70
N ASN A 376 28.16 15.01 4.17
CA ASN A 376 27.20 15.96 3.61
C ASN A 376 27.53 16.32 2.16
N ARG A 377 28.80 16.61 1.86
CA ARG A 377 29.27 16.93 0.51
C ARG A 377 29.09 15.74 -0.44
N ALA A 378 29.46 14.54 -0.04
CA ALA A 378 29.27 13.30 -0.80
C ALA A 378 27.79 13.05 -1.10
N SER A 379 26.93 13.26 -0.11
CA SER A 379 25.49 13.09 -0.26
C SER A 379 24.94 14.03 -1.33
N TRP A 380 25.37 15.30 -1.30
CA TRP A 380 24.93 16.28 -2.28
C TRP A 380 25.42 15.92 -3.69
N VAL A 381 26.70 15.55 -3.86
CA VAL A 381 27.25 15.14 -5.16
C VAL A 381 26.47 13.99 -5.76
N ILE A 382 26.11 12.98 -4.96
CA ILE A 382 25.40 11.82 -5.47
C ILE A 382 23.91 12.12 -5.72
N GLU A 383 23.29 12.99 -4.91
CA GLU A 383 21.92 13.46 -5.19
C GLU A 383 21.87 14.24 -6.50
N THR A 384 22.80 15.17 -6.72
CA THR A 384 22.94 15.89 -7.99
C THR A 384 23.26 14.95 -9.15
N ALA A 385 24.13 13.96 -8.94
CA ALA A 385 24.45 12.99 -9.98
C ALA A 385 23.22 12.16 -10.38
N MET A 386 22.47 11.68 -9.39
CA MET A 386 21.26 10.90 -9.61
C MET A 386 20.14 11.72 -10.24
N GLU A 387 20.01 13.00 -9.86
CA GLU A 387 19.04 13.91 -10.47
C GLU A 387 19.36 14.19 -11.94
N MET A 388 20.62 14.45 -12.27
CA MET A 388 21.05 14.66 -13.66
C MET A 388 20.98 13.37 -14.51
N THR A 389 21.30 12.21 -13.95
CA THR A 389 21.18 10.94 -14.69
C THR A 389 19.74 10.51 -14.90
N ASN A 390 18.84 10.74 -13.93
CA ASN A 390 17.45 10.28 -14.02
C ASN A 390 16.52 11.28 -14.74
N LYS A 391 16.68 12.59 -14.55
CA LYS A 391 15.79 13.59 -15.17
C LYS A 391 16.23 14.04 -16.55
N GLU A 392 17.54 14.17 -16.77
CA GLU A 392 18.07 14.76 -18.00
C GLU A 392 18.76 13.73 -18.90
N GLY A 393 19.00 12.51 -18.42
CA GLY A 393 19.76 11.48 -19.15
C GLY A 393 21.18 11.93 -19.51
N ALA A 394 21.67 12.99 -18.87
CA ALA A 394 22.93 13.64 -19.19
C ALA A 394 24.08 12.98 -18.43
N GLN A 395 25.21 12.76 -19.12
CA GLN A 395 26.43 12.31 -18.47
C GLN A 395 27.05 13.48 -17.70
N LEU A 396 27.35 13.26 -16.42
CA LEU A 396 27.99 14.27 -15.59
C LEU A 396 29.38 14.63 -16.15
N PRO A 397 29.72 15.93 -16.24
CA PRO A 397 31.07 16.34 -16.57
C PRO A 397 32.07 15.76 -15.56
N GLU A 398 32.97 14.89 -16.03
CA GLU A 398 33.93 14.19 -15.18
C GLU A 398 34.78 15.16 -14.35
N LYS A 399 35.10 16.34 -14.89
CA LYS A 399 35.84 17.40 -14.20
C LYS A 399 35.10 17.98 -12.99
N TRP A 400 33.78 18.02 -13.03
CA TRP A 400 32.97 18.47 -11.89
C TRP A 400 32.92 17.39 -10.81
N VAL A 401 32.73 16.12 -11.19
CA VAL A 401 32.76 14.99 -10.24
C VAL A 401 34.14 14.88 -9.60
N GLU A 402 35.21 15.02 -10.37
CA GLU A 402 36.59 15.04 -9.89
C GLU A 402 36.79 16.17 -8.86
N GLY A 403 36.33 17.39 -9.14
CA GLY A 403 36.41 18.51 -8.22
C GLY A 403 35.50 18.37 -6.98
N ALA A 404 34.31 17.80 -7.14
CA ALA A 404 33.34 17.65 -6.06
C ALA A 404 33.65 16.46 -5.13
N CYS A 405 34.35 15.45 -5.65
CA CYS A 405 34.88 14.31 -4.87
C CYS A 405 36.33 14.54 -4.40
N ALA A 406 37.04 15.56 -4.88
CA ALA A 406 38.40 15.87 -4.44
C ALA A 406 38.46 16.12 -2.93
N GLY A 407 39.36 15.41 -2.24
CA GLY A 407 39.59 15.58 -0.80
C GLY A 407 38.57 14.90 0.11
N LEU A 408 37.58 14.21 -0.44
CA LEU A 408 36.56 13.49 0.30
C LEU A 408 37.17 12.31 1.07
N PHE A 409 36.94 12.24 2.39
CA PHE A 409 37.42 11.17 3.26
C PHE A 409 38.95 10.98 3.26
N GLN A 410 39.73 11.98 2.83
CA GLN A 410 41.18 11.94 2.95
C GLN A 410 41.60 12.12 4.41
N MET A 411 41.54 11.02 5.17
CA MET A 411 42.22 10.83 6.44
C MET A 411 43.72 10.72 6.14
N GLY A 412 44.47 11.79 6.36
CA GLY A 412 45.94 11.74 6.36
C GLY A 412 46.65 11.34 5.05
N ALA A 413 45.96 11.27 3.91
CA ALA A 413 46.56 10.91 2.63
C ALA A 413 47.31 12.10 1.97
N LYS A 414 48.42 12.49 2.61
CA LYS A 414 49.67 13.11 2.13
C LYS A 414 50.26 14.00 3.23
N GLY A 415 50.87 13.35 4.21
CA GLY A 415 52.12 13.82 4.79
C GLY A 415 53.32 13.44 3.91
N ASP A 416 53.19 13.58 2.57
CA ASP A 416 54.38 13.56 1.70
C ASP A 416 55.14 14.86 1.98
N GLY A 417 56.14 14.76 2.84
CA GLY A 417 57.05 15.85 3.14
C GLY A 417 56.73 16.62 4.42
N GLU A 418 56.54 15.95 5.56
CA GLU A 418 57.11 16.52 6.77
C GLU A 418 58.63 16.54 6.58
N VAL A 419 59.12 17.56 5.89
CA VAL A 419 60.53 17.96 5.93
C VAL A 419 60.77 18.21 7.41
N SER A 420 61.39 17.23 8.06
CA SER A 420 61.84 17.32 9.45
C SER A 420 62.38 18.74 9.63
N SER A 421 61.87 19.48 10.61
CA SER A 421 62.26 20.88 10.85
C SER A 421 63.79 21.05 10.93
N LEU A 422 64.51 19.96 11.26
CA LEU A 422 65.97 19.85 11.24
C LEU A 422 66.56 19.76 9.82
N ALA A 423 65.89 19.08 8.88
CA ALA A 423 66.23 19.06 7.45
C ALA A 423 65.93 20.40 6.76
N ALA A 424 64.83 21.06 7.12
CA ALA A 424 64.53 22.42 6.65
C ALA A 424 65.56 23.44 7.17
N LEU A 425 65.94 23.36 8.44
CA LEU A 425 67.01 24.16 9.02
C LEU A 425 68.37 23.85 8.38
N GLY A 426 68.66 22.56 8.11
CA GLY A 426 69.86 22.13 7.38
C GLY A 426 69.93 22.67 5.96
N ALA A 427 68.79 22.76 5.26
CA ALA A 427 68.71 23.39 3.94
C ALA A 427 68.95 24.91 4.01
N VAL A 428 68.38 25.60 5.01
CA VAL A 428 68.61 27.04 5.24
C VAL A 428 70.06 27.34 5.66
N MET A 429 70.71 26.42 6.38
CA MET A 429 72.13 26.53 6.77
C MET A 429 73.11 26.09 5.67
N GLY A 430 72.66 25.81 4.45
CA GLY A 430 73.53 25.44 3.33
C GLY A 430 74.14 24.04 3.43
N LEU A 431 73.57 23.17 4.27
CA LEU A 431 73.95 21.75 4.37
C LEU A 431 73.10 20.85 3.45
N GLY A 432 72.18 21.44 2.68
CA GLY A 432 71.43 20.75 1.62
C GLY A 432 72.20 20.69 0.30
N PRO A 433 71.85 19.76 -0.61
CA PRO A 433 72.41 19.73 -1.95
C PRO A 433 72.03 20.99 -2.74
N GLU A 434 73.04 21.69 -3.28
CA GLU A 434 72.84 22.87 -4.12
C GLU A 434 72.71 22.42 -5.59
N VAL A 435 71.58 22.71 -6.22
CA VAL A 435 71.36 22.45 -7.65
C VAL A 435 71.38 23.78 -8.37
N SER A 436 72.42 24.03 -9.17
CA SER A 436 72.45 25.17 -10.09
C SER A 436 72.15 24.68 -11.50
N VAL A 437 71.12 25.26 -12.13
CA VAL A 437 70.75 24.97 -13.51
C VAL A 437 71.30 26.10 -14.39
N GLY A 438 72.29 25.78 -15.22
CA GLY A 438 72.85 26.69 -16.23
C GLY A 438 72.58 26.20 -17.66
N PRO A 439 72.93 26.99 -18.69
CA PRO A 439 72.72 26.64 -20.10
C PRO A 439 73.48 25.39 -20.58
N ASN A 440 74.39 24.85 -19.76
CA ASN A 440 75.13 23.62 -20.01
C ASN A 440 74.61 22.40 -19.20
N GLY A 441 73.40 22.49 -18.62
CA GLY A 441 72.78 21.42 -17.83
C GLY A 441 72.78 21.67 -16.31
N ALA A 442 72.12 20.78 -15.57
CA ALA A 442 71.99 20.87 -14.12
C ALA A 442 73.21 20.28 -13.40
N THR A 443 73.90 21.09 -12.59
CA THR A 443 75.01 20.63 -11.74
C THR A 443 74.56 20.52 -10.29
N LEU A 444 74.63 19.30 -9.74
CA LEU A 444 74.31 18.98 -8.34
C LEU A 444 75.60 18.98 -7.50
N LYS A 445 75.73 19.90 -6.55
CA LYS A 445 76.83 19.93 -5.57
C LYS A 445 76.37 19.29 -4.26
N LEU A 446 76.92 18.13 -3.94
CA LEU A 446 76.68 17.43 -2.68
C LEU A 446 77.73 17.83 -1.63
N PRO A 447 77.34 18.08 -0.36
CA PRO A 447 78.31 18.36 0.71
C PRO A 447 79.15 17.10 1.03
N PRO A 448 80.38 17.26 1.54
CA PRO A 448 81.36 16.17 1.67
C PRO A 448 80.89 15.01 2.57
N LYS A 449 80.04 15.28 3.56
CA LYS A 449 79.44 14.23 4.40
C LYS A 449 78.35 13.42 3.69
N ALA A 450 77.57 14.04 2.81
CA ALA A 450 76.55 13.37 2.01
C ALA A 450 77.19 12.58 0.87
N ALA A 451 78.24 13.12 0.24
CA ALA A 451 79.03 12.42 -0.77
C ALA A 451 79.70 11.15 -0.22
N LYS A 452 80.23 11.20 1.01
CA LYS A 452 80.84 10.03 1.66
C LYS A 452 79.81 8.95 2.01
N LYS A 453 78.58 9.34 2.34
CA LYS A 453 77.49 8.38 2.60
C LYS A 453 76.95 7.76 1.30
N ALA A 454 76.78 8.56 0.26
CA ALA A 454 76.38 8.08 -1.07
C ALA A 454 77.44 7.16 -1.71
N ALA A 455 78.73 7.39 -1.45
CA ALA A 455 79.80 6.49 -1.89
C ALA A 455 79.77 5.14 -1.14
N ASN A 456 79.47 5.14 0.16
CA ASN A 456 79.34 3.92 0.95
C ASN A 456 78.07 3.12 0.65
N ASP A 457 76.99 3.77 0.18
CA ASP A 457 75.76 3.09 -0.26
C ASP A 457 75.86 2.56 -1.72
N ALA A 458 76.96 2.85 -2.42
CA ALA A 458 77.22 2.42 -3.80
C ALA A 458 78.23 1.26 -3.93
N GLU A 459 78.87 0.86 -2.83
CA GLU A 459 79.51 -0.46 -2.65
C GLU A 459 78.48 -1.46 -2.09
#